data_AF-A0A0R3BZD6-F1
#
_entry.id   AF-A0A0R3BZD6-F1
#
_cell.length_a   1.000
_cell.length_b   1.000
_cell.length_c   1.000
_cell.angle_alpha   90.00
_cell.angle_beta   90.00
_cell.angle_gamma   90.00
#
_symmetry.space_group_name_H-M   'P 1'
#
loop_
_entity.id
_entity.type
_entity.pdbx_description
1 polymer ?
#
loop_
_entity_poly.entity_id
_entity_poly.type
_entity_poly.pdbx_seq_one_letter_code
_entity_poly.pdbx_strand_id
1 'polypeptide(L)'
;MAALAPLVLAGCAEQDAEWAQRGRASLIGLDQSAIRMCAGLPAGTAKDGSGEIWMYEHAASPPGGIAPPTLTLPPGLNIGGQAPSGYCRVQLRFARGKVTEVQYAGNTDIGNARDAVCGQIVRTCLGYAPGGRDTVARTSHQ
;
A
#
# COMPACT_ATOMS: atom_id res chain seq x y z
N MET A 1 25.34 -23.49 10.94
CA MET A 1 24.25 -23.12 10.01
C MET A 1 22.97 -23.01 10.85
N ALA A 2 22.20 -21.94 10.94
CA ALA A 2 22.13 -20.70 10.19
C ALA A 2 21.47 -19.65 11.09
N ALA A 3 22.21 -18.61 11.47
CA ALA A 3 21.64 -17.37 12.01
C ALA A 3 21.46 -16.39 10.84
N LEU A 4 20.47 -16.66 9.99
CA LEU A 4 20.14 -15.84 8.80
C LEU A 4 18.68 -15.31 8.83
N ALA A 5 17.92 -15.60 9.89
CA ALA A 5 16.52 -15.21 10.00
C ALA A 5 16.23 -13.69 10.14
N PRO A 6 17.07 -12.84 10.78
CA PRO A 6 16.66 -11.46 11.02
C PRO A 6 16.77 -10.53 9.79
N LEU A 7 17.51 -10.93 8.73
CA LEU A 7 17.63 -10.10 7.52
C LEU A 7 16.40 -10.19 6.59
N VAL A 8 15.60 -11.26 6.70
CA VAL A 8 14.48 -11.47 5.78
C VAL A 8 13.30 -10.55 6.11
N LEU A 9 13.08 -10.22 7.39
CA LEU A 9 11.94 -9.36 7.79
C LEU A 9 12.18 -7.88 7.50
N ALA A 10 13.43 -7.40 7.57
CA ALA A 10 13.75 -6.03 7.17
C ALA A 10 13.46 -5.80 5.68
N GLY A 11 13.69 -6.81 4.84
CA GLY A 11 13.45 -6.72 3.40
C GLY A 11 11.99 -6.43 3.02
N CYS A 12 11.01 -6.96 3.76
CA CYS A 12 9.59 -6.75 3.41
C CYS A 12 9.12 -5.32 3.68
N ALA A 13 9.49 -4.75 4.83
CA ALA A 13 9.11 -3.39 5.16
C ALA A 13 9.78 -2.36 4.23
N GLU A 14 11.05 -2.58 3.89
CA GLU A 14 11.75 -1.73 2.93
C GLU A 14 11.17 -1.84 1.51
N GLN A 15 10.82 -3.05 1.07
CA GLN A 15 10.15 -3.26 -0.22
C GLN A 15 8.77 -2.57 -0.27
N ASP A 16 8.02 -2.62 0.84
CA ASP A 16 6.76 -1.92 0.97
C ASP A 16 6.93 -0.40 0.90
N ALA A 17 7.97 0.14 1.54
CA ALA A 17 8.32 1.56 1.43
C ALA A 17 8.69 1.94 -0.02
N GLU A 18 9.45 1.10 -0.73
CA GLU A 18 9.73 1.32 -2.15
C GLU A 18 8.46 1.31 -3.02
N TRP A 19 7.49 0.45 -2.73
CA TRP A 19 6.20 0.43 -3.41
C TRP A 19 5.40 1.70 -3.13
N ALA A 20 5.40 2.17 -1.89
CA ALA A 20 4.77 3.43 -1.53
C ALA A 20 5.41 4.61 -2.29
N GLN A 21 6.74 4.69 -2.32
CA GLN A 21 7.43 5.75 -3.05
C GLN A 21 7.14 5.72 -4.56
N ARG A 22 7.22 4.53 -5.18
CA ARG A 22 6.85 4.38 -6.60
C ARG A 22 5.38 4.72 -6.84
N GLY A 23 4.49 4.36 -5.91
CA GLY A 23 3.06 4.57 -6.02
C GLY A 23 2.68 6.04 -6.19
N ARG A 24 3.40 6.95 -5.54
CA ARG A 24 3.18 8.39 -5.69
C ARG A 24 3.31 8.87 -7.13
N ALA A 25 4.26 8.31 -7.89
CA ALA A 25 4.52 8.70 -9.28
C ALA A 25 3.75 7.82 -10.29
N SER A 26 3.74 6.50 -10.09
CA SER A 26 3.17 5.55 -11.05
C SER A 26 1.64 5.60 -11.17
N LEU A 27 0.94 6.07 -10.14
CA LEU A 27 -0.52 6.19 -10.19
C LEU A 27 -0.99 7.46 -10.90
N ILE A 28 -0.11 8.46 -11.07
CA ILE A 28 -0.46 9.72 -11.75
C ILE A 28 -0.83 9.41 -13.21
N GLY A 29 -1.95 9.97 -13.67
CA GLY A 29 -2.47 9.79 -15.02
C GLY A 29 -3.36 8.56 -15.22
N LEU A 30 -3.45 7.65 -14.23
CA LEU A 30 -4.38 6.53 -14.28
C LEU A 30 -5.84 7.01 -14.23
N ASP A 31 -6.71 6.33 -14.96
CA ASP A 31 -8.14 6.63 -14.97
C ASP A 31 -8.82 6.12 -13.70
N GLN A 32 -9.93 6.76 -13.33
CA GLN A 32 -10.79 6.32 -12.22
C GLN A 32 -11.24 4.84 -12.33
N SER A 33 -11.45 4.33 -13.54
CA SER A 33 -11.76 2.92 -13.76
C SER A 33 -10.57 2.02 -13.47
N ALA A 34 -9.38 2.41 -13.93
CA ALA A 34 -8.13 1.68 -13.68
C ALA A 34 -7.84 1.57 -12.18
N ILE A 35 -7.98 2.68 -11.45
CA ILE A 35 -7.81 2.70 -9.99
C ILE A 35 -8.81 1.76 -9.30
N ARG A 36 -10.10 1.79 -9.69
CA ARG A 36 -11.10 0.86 -9.12
C ARG A 36 -10.78 -0.60 -9.39
N MET A 37 -10.20 -0.91 -10.55
CA MET A 37 -9.85 -2.27 -10.91
C MET A 37 -8.59 -2.77 -10.19
N CYS A 38 -7.62 -1.89 -9.87
CA CYS A 38 -6.38 -2.30 -9.21
C CYS A 38 -6.44 -2.19 -7.67
N ALA A 39 -7.07 -1.15 -7.13
CA ALA A 39 -7.16 -0.88 -5.69
C ALA A 39 -8.51 -1.26 -5.08
N GLY A 40 -9.51 -1.60 -5.89
CA GLY A 40 -10.88 -1.84 -5.45
C GLY A 40 -11.70 -0.55 -5.28
N LEU A 41 -12.85 -0.66 -4.63
CA LEU A 41 -13.70 0.50 -4.34
C LEU A 41 -13.12 1.32 -3.19
N PRO A 42 -13.19 2.67 -3.26
CA PRO A 42 -12.68 3.53 -2.22
C PRO A 42 -13.52 3.42 -0.93
N ALA A 43 -12.87 3.63 0.21
CA ALA A 43 -13.54 3.72 1.51
C ALA A 43 -14.38 5.01 1.64
N GLY A 44 -13.99 6.07 0.92
CA GLY A 44 -14.76 7.29 0.84
C GLY A 44 -14.43 8.11 -0.40
N THR A 45 -15.38 8.92 -0.85
CA THR A 45 -15.19 9.88 -1.94
C THR A 45 -15.65 11.27 -1.50
N ALA A 46 -14.94 12.29 -1.94
CA ALA A 46 -15.26 13.68 -1.70
C ALA A 46 -15.10 14.47 -3.00
N LYS A 47 -16.01 15.39 -3.31
CA LYS A 47 -15.83 16.31 -4.43
C LYS A 47 -15.12 17.55 -3.94
N ASP A 48 -14.07 17.97 -4.65
CA ASP A 48 -13.48 19.30 -4.49
C ASP A 48 -13.84 20.13 -5.73
N GLY A 49 -13.75 21.46 -5.64
CA GLY A 49 -14.12 22.33 -6.77
C GLY A 49 -13.31 22.07 -8.06
N SER A 50 -12.21 21.32 -7.97
CA SER A 50 -11.33 20.96 -9.08
C SER A 50 -11.51 19.52 -9.59
N GLY A 51 -12.36 18.72 -8.93
CA GLY A 51 -12.55 17.31 -9.26
C GLY A 51 -13.05 16.47 -8.10
N GLU A 52 -12.47 15.28 -7.94
CA GLU A 52 -12.91 14.29 -6.95
C GLU A 52 -11.71 13.70 -6.24
N ILE A 53 -11.80 13.53 -4.93
CA ILE A 53 -10.80 12.88 -4.09
C ILE A 53 -11.37 11.55 -3.63
N TRP A 54 -10.65 10.47 -3.89
CA TRP A 54 -10.96 9.16 -3.33
C TRP A 54 -9.99 8.81 -2.22
N MET A 55 -10.52 8.23 -1.16
CA MET A 55 -9.76 7.76 -0.01
C MET A 55 -9.82 6.24 0.05
N TYR A 56 -8.65 5.63 0.13
CA TYR A 56 -8.45 4.22 0.43
C TYR A 56 -7.80 4.11 1.80
N GLU A 57 -8.21 3.13 2.60
CA GLU A 57 -7.61 2.92 3.91
C GLU A 57 -7.14 1.49 4.08
N HIS A 58 -6.04 1.33 4.82
CA HIS A 58 -5.52 0.03 5.21
C HIS A 58 -4.90 0.14 6.60
N ALA A 59 -5.34 -0.70 7.52
CA ALA A 59 -4.70 -0.86 8.81
C ALA A 59 -3.64 -1.95 8.70
N ALA A 60 -2.43 -1.66 9.20
CA ALA A 60 -1.39 -2.67 9.37
C ALA A 60 -1.96 -3.76 10.28
N SER A 61 -1.99 -4.98 9.76
CA SER A 61 -2.42 -6.16 10.50
C SER A 61 -1.23 -7.09 10.68
N PRO A 62 -1.15 -7.85 11.79
CA PRO A 62 -0.14 -8.88 11.93
C PRO A 62 -0.19 -9.85 10.73
N PRO A 63 0.97 -10.27 10.19
CA PRO A 63 1.00 -11.24 9.10
C PRO A 63 0.28 -12.53 9.53
N GLY A 64 -0.68 -12.98 8.72
CA GLY A 64 -1.49 -14.17 9.00
C GLY A 64 -2.60 -13.97 10.04
N GLY A 65 -2.86 -12.73 10.50
CA GLY A 65 -3.92 -12.44 11.48
C GLY A 65 -3.61 -12.94 12.90
N ILE A 66 -2.41 -13.47 13.13
CA ILE A 66 -1.97 -13.96 14.44
C ILE A 66 -1.23 -12.83 15.15
N ALA A 67 -1.76 -12.42 16.31
CA ALA A 67 -1.07 -11.46 17.16
C ALA A 67 0.26 -12.06 17.63
N PRO A 68 1.36 -11.28 17.62
CA PRO A 68 2.63 -11.74 18.18
C PRO A 68 2.46 -12.15 19.65
N PRO A 69 3.14 -13.23 20.09
CA PRO A 69 3.06 -13.66 21.48
C PRO A 69 3.61 -12.58 22.41
N THR A 70 2.90 -12.35 23.52
CA THR A 70 3.33 -11.45 24.60
C THR A 70 3.43 -12.23 25.90
N LEU A 71 4.51 -12.01 26.65
CA LEU A 71 4.77 -12.59 27.96
C LEU A 71 4.75 -11.45 28.99
N THR A 72 3.89 -11.55 30.00
CA THR A 72 3.83 -10.59 31.10
C THR A 72 4.67 -11.10 32.27
N LEU A 73 5.75 -10.39 32.61
CA LEU A 73 6.55 -10.61 33.81
C LEU A 73 6.06 -9.72 34.96
N PRO A 74 5.98 -10.22 36.21
CA PRO A 74 5.75 -9.38 37.38
C PRO A 74 6.85 -8.30 37.49
N PRO A 75 6.53 -7.03 37.82
CA PRO A 75 5.23 -6.50 38.28
C PRO A 75 4.32 -5.92 37.17
N GLY A 76 4.42 -6.38 35.92
CA GLY A 76 3.59 -5.91 34.80
C GLY A 76 4.39 -5.54 33.54
N LEU A 77 5.63 -6.00 33.42
CA LEU A 77 6.46 -5.80 32.24
C LEU A 77 6.03 -6.76 31.14
N ASN A 78 5.57 -6.23 30.01
CA ASN A 78 5.23 -7.05 28.84
C ASN A 78 6.45 -7.17 27.91
N ILE A 79 6.89 -8.40 27.66
CA ILE A 79 7.96 -8.73 26.73
C ILE A 79 7.34 -9.55 25.61
N GLY A 80 7.28 -9.00 24.40
CA GLY A 80 6.66 -9.64 23.26
C GLY A 80 6.86 -8.83 21.98
N GLY A 81 6.46 -9.41 20.85
CA GLY A 81 6.40 -8.64 19.61
C GLY A 81 5.27 -7.61 19.72
N GLN A 82 5.53 -6.34 19.42
CA GLN A 82 4.46 -5.37 19.25
C GLN A 82 3.80 -5.64 17.90
N ALA A 83 2.47 -5.83 17.88
CA ALA A 83 1.74 -5.88 16.62
C ALA A 83 2.03 -4.60 15.82
N PRO A 84 2.28 -4.68 14.51
CA PRO A 84 2.52 -3.48 13.71
C PRO A 84 1.29 -2.56 13.84
N SER A 85 1.46 -1.45 14.56
CA SER A 85 0.42 -0.46 14.79
C SER A 85 0.61 0.66 13.78
N GLY A 86 -0.05 0.56 12.65
CA GLY A 86 0.04 1.55 11.58
C GLY A 86 -1.28 1.60 10.82
N TYR A 87 -1.62 2.76 10.28
CA TYR A 87 -2.75 2.87 9.37
C TYR A 87 -2.38 3.85 8.27
N CYS A 88 -2.70 3.47 7.05
CA CYS A 88 -2.53 4.32 5.89
C CYS A 88 -3.90 4.73 5.35
N ARG A 89 -4.01 6.01 5.00
CA ARG A 89 -5.04 6.57 4.14
C ARG A 89 -4.37 7.12 2.88
N VAL A 90 -4.62 6.49 1.75
CA VAL A 90 -4.20 6.97 0.43
C VAL A 90 -5.31 7.84 -0.14
N GLN A 91 -4.99 9.08 -0.43
CA GLN A 91 -5.88 10.05 -1.04
C GLN A 91 -5.44 10.29 -2.49
N LEU A 92 -6.35 10.02 -3.41
CA LEU A 92 -6.14 10.20 -4.85
C LEU A 92 -7.03 11.34 -5.32
N ARG A 93 -6.43 12.45 -5.76
CA ARG A 93 -7.18 13.52 -6.43
C ARG A 93 -7.29 13.21 -7.90
N PHE A 94 -8.49 13.31 -8.42
CA PHE A 94 -8.82 13.15 -9.82
C PHE A 94 -9.22 14.50 -10.40
N ALA A 95 -8.64 14.85 -11.54
CA ALA A 95 -9.13 15.93 -12.38
C ALA A 95 -9.36 15.38 -13.80
N ARG A 96 -10.51 15.71 -14.40
CA ARG A 96 -10.90 15.19 -15.72
C ARG A 96 -10.83 13.66 -15.83
N GLY A 97 -11.18 12.96 -14.74
CA GLY A 97 -11.22 11.49 -14.68
C GLY A 97 -9.88 10.78 -14.49
N LYS A 98 -8.77 11.53 -14.37
CA LYS A 98 -7.41 10.98 -14.19
C LYS A 98 -6.80 11.42 -12.87
N VAL A 99 -5.97 10.58 -12.26
CA VAL A 99 -5.23 10.92 -11.05
C VAL A 99 -4.25 12.05 -11.34
N THR A 100 -4.33 13.14 -10.58
CA THR A 100 -3.42 14.28 -10.67
C THR A 100 -2.56 14.45 -9.42
N GLU A 101 -2.96 13.86 -8.30
CA GLU A 101 -2.20 13.93 -7.05
C GLU A 101 -2.44 12.66 -6.22
N VAL A 102 -1.38 12.20 -5.54
CA VAL A 102 -1.41 11.08 -4.60
C VAL A 102 -0.83 11.58 -3.28
N GLN A 103 -1.60 11.44 -2.20
CA GLN A 103 -1.16 11.79 -0.85
C GLN A 103 -1.36 10.64 0.11
N TYR A 104 -0.40 10.44 1.01
CA TYR A 104 -0.46 9.45 2.08
C TYR A 104 -0.64 10.16 3.41
N ALA A 105 -1.55 9.65 4.23
CA ALA A 105 -1.84 10.17 5.56
C ALA A 105 -2.02 9.04 6.57
N GLY A 106 -1.66 9.30 7.82
CA GLY A 106 -1.82 8.35 8.93
C GLY A 106 -0.48 7.97 9.57
N ASN A 107 -0.50 6.91 10.38
CA ASN A 107 0.74 6.32 10.91
C ASN A 107 1.27 5.30 9.90
N THR A 108 1.98 5.82 8.88
CA THR A 108 2.30 5.07 7.66
C THR A 108 3.64 4.33 7.74
N ASP A 109 4.46 4.61 8.74
CA ASP A 109 5.82 4.09 8.88
C ASP A 109 5.87 2.77 9.68
N ILE A 110 6.75 1.86 9.29
CA ILE A 110 7.06 0.63 10.04
C ILE A 110 8.54 0.65 10.42
N GLY A 111 8.84 0.97 11.68
CA GLY A 111 10.22 1.18 12.13
C GLY A 111 10.89 2.32 11.35
N ASN A 112 11.92 2.02 10.58
CA ASN A 112 12.61 3.00 9.74
C ASN A 112 12.00 3.13 8.33
N ALA A 113 11.27 2.12 7.86
CA ALA A 113 10.69 2.08 6.52
C ALA A 113 9.52 3.06 6.41
N ARG A 114 9.70 4.12 5.61
CA ARG A 114 8.74 5.21 5.47
C ARG A 114 7.58 4.83 4.56
N ASP A 115 6.36 5.16 4.97
CA ASP A 115 5.13 4.86 4.23
C ASP A 115 4.88 3.37 3.92
N ALA A 116 5.58 2.44 4.57
CA ALA A 116 5.50 1.01 4.29
C ALA A 116 4.05 0.47 4.38
N VAL A 117 3.23 0.97 5.31
CA VAL A 117 1.81 0.56 5.41
C VAL A 117 1.02 0.89 4.15
N CYS A 118 1.36 1.98 3.45
CA CYS A 118 0.70 2.42 2.22
C CYS A 118 1.12 1.59 0.99
N GLY A 119 2.32 0.99 1.02
CA GLY A 119 2.86 0.18 -0.07
C GLY A 119 1.90 -0.95 -0.48
N GLN A 120 1.24 -1.56 0.50
CA GLN A 120 0.28 -2.64 0.28
C GLN A 120 -0.97 -2.24 -0.49
N ILE A 121 -1.42 -0.97 -0.37
CA ILE A 121 -2.56 -0.44 -1.13
C ILE A 121 -2.16 -0.22 -2.59
N VAL A 122 -0.96 0.31 -2.82
CA VAL A 122 -0.55 0.77 -4.16
C VAL A 122 0.14 -0.31 -4.99
N ARG A 123 0.69 -1.36 -4.38
CA ARG A 123 1.49 -2.40 -5.09
C ARG A 123 0.76 -3.04 -6.26
N THR A 124 -0.55 -3.27 -6.15
CA THR A 124 -1.36 -3.86 -7.24
C THR A 124 -1.59 -2.89 -8.40
N CYS A 125 -1.43 -1.58 -8.16
CA CYS A 125 -1.57 -0.54 -9.16
C CYS A 125 -0.23 -0.18 -9.85
N LEU A 126 0.93 -0.53 -9.26
CA LEU A 126 2.26 -0.18 -9.81
C LEU A 126 2.55 -0.75 -11.20
N GLY A 127 1.87 -1.84 -11.59
CA GLY A 127 1.96 -2.45 -12.90
C GLY A 127 0.67 -2.37 -13.72
N TYR A 128 -0.31 -1.59 -13.25
CA TYR A 128 -1.62 -1.55 -13.89
C TYR A 128 -1.59 -0.63 -15.12
N ALA A 129 -1.47 -1.22 -16.29
CA ALA A 129 -1.66 -0.53 -17.56
C ALA A 129 -3.14 -0.66 -18.00
N PRO A 130 -3.92 0.43 -18.05
CA PRO A 130 -5.24 0.38 -18.66
C PRO A 130 -5.08 0.10 -20.16
N GLY A 131 -5.39 -1.14 -20.59
CA GLY A 131 -5.38 -1.52 -22.02
C GLY A 131 -4.46 -2.68 -22.43
N GLY A 132 -3.88 -3.45 -21.52
CA GLY A 132 -2.96 -4.54 -21.83
C GLY A 132 -3.57 -5.85 -22.37
N ARG A 133 -4.71 -5.84 -23.08
CA ARG A 133 -5.24 -7.04 -23.78
C ARG A 133 -4.91 -7.07 -25.28
N ASP A 134 -4.20 -6.08 -25.82
CA ASP A 134 -4.00 -5.97 -27.27
C ASP A 134 -2.58 -6.33 -27.76
N THR A 135 -1.60 -6.49 -26.86
CA THR A 135 -0.21 -6.85 -27.26
C THR A 135 0.17 -8.30 -27.06
N VAL A 136 -0.53 -9.07 -26.21
CA VAL A 136 -0.27 -10.52 -26.05
C VAL A 136 -0.89 -11.34 -27.18
N ALA A 137 -1.94 -10.84 -27.85
CA ALA A 137 -2.59 -11.56 -28.96
C ALA A 137 -1.81 -11.50 -30.29
N ARG A 138 -0.81 -10.61 -30.45
CA ARG A 138 -0.11 -10.41 -31.73
C ARG A 138 1.16 -11.24 -31.91
N THR A 139 1.72 -11.81 -30.84
CA THR A 139 3.03 -12.50 -30.91
C THR A 139 2.92 -14.03 -30.99
N SER A 140 1.71 -14.60 -31.15
CA SER A 140 1.50 -16.05 -31.32
C SER A 140 1.30 -16.49 -32.77
N HIS A 141 1.46 -15.59 -33.74
CA HIS A 141 1.21 -15.85 -35.17
C HIS A 141 2.36 -15.42 -36.10
N GLN A 142 3.61 -15.57 -35.65
CA GLN A 142 4.78 -15.64 -36.54
C GLN A 142 5.69 -16.77 -36.11
#